data_AF-A0A199UNP9-F1
#
_entry.id   AF-A0A199UNP9-F1
#
_cell.length_a   1.000
_cell.length_b   1.000
_cell.length_c   1.000
_cell.angle_alpha   90.00
_cell.angle_beta   90.00
_cell.angle_gamma   90.00
#
_symmetry.space_group_name_H-M   'P 1'
#
loop_
_entity.id
_entity.type
_entity.pdbx_description
1 polymer ?
#
loop_
_entity_poly.entity_id
_entity_poly.type
_entity_poly.pdbx_seq_one_letter_code
_entity_poly.pdbx_strand_id
1 'polypeptide(L)'
;MDALSALLSDLRLLHSESRSAHSPKLLGDLCDRVDSDVAAILRTVHSSKAQLEALDDSNAARPLPALRPGTSVDRTRVSVTHGIRAKLRDAILSDHKETLKQNYYNATGELASDKVLDEMLKWSGDPWIRRGPRRARPHLLLRRRPHRR
;
A
#
# COMPACT_ATOMS: atom_id res chain seq x y z
N MET A 1 -26.65 3.34 3.06
CA MET A 1 -25.82 2.16 2.73
C MET A 1 -26.67 0.90 2.56
N ASP A 2 -27.60 0.63 3.48
CA ASP A 2 -28.45 -0.57 3.46
C ASP A 2 -29.26 -0.76 2.15
N ALA A 3 -29.74 0.33 1.56
CA ALA A 3 -30.44 0.30 0.27
C ALA A 3 -29.55 -0.13 -0.91
N LEU A 4 -28.26 0.25 -0.91
CA LEU A 4 -27.31 -0.15 -1.97
C LEU A 4 -26.99 -1.64 -1.86
N SER A 5 -26.80 -2.16 -0.64
CA SER A 5 -26.53 -3.58 -0.40
C SER A 5 -27.73 -4.47 -0.78
N ALA A 6 -28.95 -3.99 -0.55
CA ALA A 6 -30.16 -4.68 -1.00
C ALA A 6 -30.20 -4.78 -2.52
N LEU A 7 -30.08 -3.64 -3.24
CA LEU A 7 -30.09 -3.61 -4.71
C LEU A 7 -28.98 -4.46 -5.34
N LEU A 8 -27.78 -4.47 -4.76
CA LEU A 8 -26.68 -5.31 -5.25
C LEU A 8 -26.93 -6.81 -5.01
N SER A 9 -27.66 -7.16 -3.96
CA SER A 9 -28.03 -8.55 -3.67
C SER A 9 -29.10 -9.02 -4.64
N ASP A 10 -30.10 -8.18 -4.91
CA ASP A 10 -31.18 -8.44 -5.87
C ASP A 10 -30.61 -8.58 -7.30
N LEU A 11 -29.71 -7.70 -7.72
CA LEU A 11 -29.03 -7.78 -9.01
C LEU A 11 -28.23 -9.10 -9.18
N ARG A 12 -27.58 -9.57 -8.10
CA ARG A 12 -26.86 -10.86 -8.10
C ARG A 12 -27.80 -12.05 -8.20
N LEU A 13 -28.95 -11.98 -7.54
CA LEU A 13 -29.99 -13.00 -7.62
C LEU A 13 -30.54 -13.08 -9.06
N LEU A 14 -30.92 -11.94 -9.64
CA LEU A 14 -31.39 -11.85 -11.04
C LEU A 14 -30.37 -12.39 -12.04
N HIS A 15 -29.09 -12.08 -11.85
CA HIS A 15 -28.03 -12.61 -12.70
C HIS A 15 -27.83 -14.12 -12.57
N SER A 16 -28.13 -14.70 -11.39
CA SER A 16 -28.09 -16.15 -11.22
C SER A 16 -29.29 -16.82 -11.89
N GLU A 17 -30.47 -16.21 -11.80
CA GLU A 17 -31.71 -16.67 -12.43
C GLU A 17 -31.59 -16.64 -13.96
N SER A 18 -30.98 -15.59 -14.52
CA SER A 18 -30.80 -15.44 -15.98
C SER A 18 -29.95 -16.55 -16.60
N ARG A 19 -28.99 -17.11 -15.86
CA ARG A 19 -28.18 -18.26 -16.33
C ARG A 19 -28.98 -19.56 -16.44
N SER A 20 -30.09 -19.65 -15.72
CA SER A 20 -30.97 -20.84 -15.72
C SER A 20 -32.22 -20.67 -16.59
N ALA A 21 -32.48 -19.46 -17.09
CA ALA A 21 -33.61 -19.17 -17.95
C ALA A 21 -33.31 -19.57 -19.41
N HIS A 22 -34.15 -20.43 -19.98
CA HIS A 22 -34.02 -20.92 -21.36
C HIS A 22 -35.11 -20.38 -22.30
N SER A 23 -36.00 -19.53 -21.78
CA SER A 23 -37.11 -18.94 -22.53
C SER A 23 -36.78 -17.50 -22.93
N PRO A 24 -36.93 -17.13 -24.23
CA PRO A 24 -36.60 -15.79 -24.70
C PRO A 24 -37.49 -14.69 -24.08
N LYS A 25 -38.75 -15.01 -23.72
CA LYS A 25 -39.64 -14.06 -23.04
C LYS A 25 -39.15 -13.74 -21.62
N LEU A 26 -38.77 -14.79 -20.88
CA LEU A 26 -38.24 -14.63 -19.52
C LEU A 26 -36.90 -13.88 -19.51
N LEU A 27 -36.06 -14.09 -20.53
CA LEU A 27 -34.81 -13.35 -20.68
C LEU A 27 -35.04 -11.84 -20.90
N GLY A 28 -36.08 -11.46 -21.66
CA GLY A 28 -36.47 -10.06 -21.83
C GLY A 28 -36.87 -9.40 -20.50
N ASP A 29 -37.80 -10.03 -19.78
CA ASP A 29 -38.28 -9.53 -18.48
C ASP A 29 -37.14 -9.43 -17.44
N LEU A 30 -36.17 -10.35 -17.47
CA LEU A 30 -34.98 -10.28 -16.62
C LEU A 30 -34.04 -9.14 -17.00
N CYS A 31 -33.83 -8.88 -18.30
CA CYS A 31 -33.04 -7.74 -18.76
C CYS A 31 -33.66 -6.41 -18.30
N ASP A 32 -34.98 -6.24 -18.44
CA ASP A 32 -35.67 -5.02 -18.00
C ASP A 32 -35.51 -4.77 -16.49
N ARG A 33 -35.57 -5.84 -15.68
CA ARG A 33 -35.34 -5.76 -14.23
C ARG A 33 -33.88 -5.43 -13.89
N VAL A 34 -32.92 -6.04 -14.60
CA VAL A 34 -31.49 -5.72 -14.45
C VAL A 34 -31.22 -4.25 -14.78
N ASP A 35 -31.78 -3.74 -15.88
CA ASP A 35 -31.60 -2.35 -16.29
C ASP A 35 -32.18 -1.36 -15.25
N SER A 36 -33.35 -1.69 -14.69
CA SER A 36 -33.95 -0.94 -13.59
C SER A 36 -33.07 -0.93 -12.33
N ASP A 37 -32.56 -2.09 -11.90
CA ASP A 37 -31.72 -2.21 -10.71
C ASP A 37 -30.39 -1.48 -10.89
N VAL A 38 -29.77 -1.58 -12.07
CA VAL A 38 -28.56 -0.82 -12.41
C VAL A 38 -28.82 0.69 -12.34
N ALA A 39 -29.95 1.18 -12.88
CA ALA A 39 -30.32 2.58 -12.78
C ALA A 39 -30.51 3.05 -11.32
N ALA A 40 -31.13 2.21 -10.47
CA ALA A 40 -31.31 2.49 -9.05
C ALA A 40 -29.98 2.50 -8.27
N ILE A 41 -29.07 1.57 -8.56
CA ILE A 41 -27.71 1.53 -8.00
C ILE A 41 -26.96 2.80 -8.38
N LEU A 42 -26.97 3.20 -9.66
CA LEU A 42 -26.29 4.40 -10.09
C LEU A 42 -26.80 5.64 -9.35
N ARG A 43 -28.12 5.80 -9.21
CA ARG A 43 -28.71 6.92 -8.47
C ARG A 43 -28.25 6.97 -7.01
N THR A 44 -28.27 5.83 -6.31
CA THR A 44 -27.86 5.75 -4.90
C THR A 44 -26.36 5.99 -4.72
N VAL A 45 -25.52 5.49 -5.63
CA VAL A 45 -24.07 5.74 -5.64
C VAL A 45 -23.77 7.21 -5.90
N HIS A 46 -24.40 7.82 -6.91
CA HIS A 46 -24.20 9.24 -7.21
C HIS A 46 -24.61 10.16 -6.05
N SER A 47 -25.74 9.86 -5.39
CA SER A 47 -26.18 10.59 -4.20
C SER A 47 -25.18 10.46 -3.04
N SER A 48 -24.74 9.23 -2.76
CA SER A 48 -23.75 8.97 -1.70
C SER A 48 -22.42 9.65 -1.97
N LYS A 49 -21.99 9.67 -3.24
CA LYS A 49 -20.78 10.37 -3.69
C LYS A 49 -20.92 11.88 -3.47
N ALA A 50 -22.02 12.49 -3.89
CA ALA A 50 -22.24 13.92 -3.71
C ALA A 50 -22.27 14.32 -2.22
N GLN A 51 -22.85 13.47 -1.36
CA GLN A 51 -22.82 13.68 0.09
C GLN A 51 -21.41 13.61 0.66
N LEU A 52 -20.58 12.68 0.17
CA LEU A 52 -19.19 12.55 0.60
C LEU A 52 -18.34 13.74 0.14
N GLU A 53 -18.49 14.18 -1.11
CA GLU A 53 -17.81 15.35 -1.66
C GLU A 53 -18.18 16.63 -0.88
N ALA A 54 -19.46 16.84 -0.56
CA ALA A 54 -19.89 17.97 0.25
C ALA A 54 -19.32 17.95 1.68
N LEU A 55 -19.18 16.75 2.27
CA LEU A 55 -18.57 16.58 3.58
C LEU A 55 -17.05 16.84 3.55
N ASP A 56 -16.37 16.39 2.50
CA ASP A 56 -14.95 16.65 2.27
C ASP A 56 -14.68 18.14 2.06
N ASP A 57 -15.49 18.83 1.26
CA ASP A 57 -15.42 20.28 1.06
C ASP A 57 -15.65 21.05 2.37
N SER A 58 -16.62 20.62 3.18
CA SER A 58 -16.88 21.20 4.50
C SER A 58 -15.71 21.00 5.47
N ASN A 59 -15.11 19.80 5.48
CA ASN A 59 -13.92 19.49 6.28
C ASN A 59 -12.70 20.30 5.82
N ALA A 60 -12.55 20.52 4.52
CA ALA A 60 -11.48 21.34 3.96
C ALA A 60 -11.68 22.83 4.28
N ALA A 61 -12.91 23.33 4.21
CA ALA A 61 -13.25 24.72 4.53
C ALA A 61 -13.19 25.02 6.03
N ARG A 62 -13.33 24.00 6.89
CA ARG A 62 -13.31 24.13 8.36
C ARG A 62 -12.39 23.06 8.95
N PRO A 63 -11.06 23.25 8.90
CA PRO A 63 -10.18 22.39 9.68
C PRO A 63 -10.62 22.48 11.14
N LEU A 64 -10.96 21.34 11.74
CA LEU A 64 -11.29 21.26 13.16
C LEU A 64 -10.21 22.05 13.92
N PRO A 65 -10.56 22.99 14.83
CA PRO A 65 -9.57 23.77 15.56
C PRO A 65 -8.55 22.89 16.29
N ALA A 66 -8.96 21.67 16.66
CA ALA A 66 -8.15 20.64 17.29
C ALA A 66 -7.18 19.92 16.33
N LEU A 67 -7.37 19.99 15.01
CA LEU A 67 -6.49 19.42 13.98
C LEU A 67 -5.69 20.51 13.24
N ARG A 68 -5.49 21.67 13.87
CA ARG A 68 -4.60 22.69 13.34
C ARG A 68 -3.14 22.30 13.62
N PRO A 69 -2.18 22.62 12.74
CA PRO A 69 -0.76 22.40 13.03
C PRO A 69 -0.37 22.96 14.40
N GLY A 70 0.27 22.13 15.22
CA GLY A 70 0.73 22.52 16.56
C GLY A 70 -0.27 22.34 17.70
N THR A 71 -1.48 21.82 17.46
CA THR A 71 -2.40 21.40 18.53
C THR A 71 -1.91 20.12 19.23
N SER A 72 -2.45 19.80 20.40
CA SER A 72 -2.14 18.55 21.13
C SER A 72 -2.41 17.28 20.29
N VAL A 73 -3.51 17.28 19.52
CA VAL A 73 -3.87 16.16 18.64
C VAL A 73 -2.90 16.05 17.46
N ASP A 74 -2.52 17.17 16.84
CA ASP A 74 -1.54 17.16 15.75
C ASP A 74 -0.15 16.73 16.23
N ARG A 75 0.28 17.21 17.40
CA ARG A 75 1.53 16.77 18.05
C ARG A 75 1.51 15.27 18.33
N THR A 76 0.43 14.74 18.90
CA THR A 76 0.30 13.30 19.16
C THR A 76 0.34 12.50 17.86
N ARG A 77 -0.39 12.94 16.83
CA ARG A 77 -0.39 12.31 15.50
C ARG A 77 1.02 12.30 14.88
N VAL A 78 1.73 13.42 14.92
CA VAL A 78 3.11 13.53 14.41
C VAL A 78 4.05 12.62 15.21
N SER A 79 3.96 12.60 16.54
CA SER A 79 4.81 11.74 17.38
C SER A 79 4.56 10.25 17.14
N VAL A 80 3.28 9.83 17.05
CA VAL A 80 2.92 8.43 16.76
C VAL A 80 3.39 8.02 15.37
N THR A 81 3.14 8.84 14.35
CA THR A 81 3.58 8.54 12.98
C THR A 81 5.11 8.55 12.83
N HIS A 82 5.80 9.44 13.55
CA HIS A 82 7.25 9.44 13.63
C HIS A 82 7.78 8.15 14.28
N GLY A 83 7.17 7.73 15.40
CA GLY A 83 7.53 6.48 16.09
C GLY A 83 7.31 5.24 15.21
N ILE A 84 6.19 5.17 14.49
CA ILE A 84 5.92 4.08 13.54
C ILE A 84 6.95 4.08 12.41
N ARG A 85 7.29 5.26 11.86
CA ARG A 85 8.31 5.39 10.81
C ARG A 85 9.69 4.95 11.28
N ALA A 86 10.07 5.30 12.51
CA ALA A 86 11.32 4.86 13.12
C ALA A 86 11.34 3.33 13.30
N LYS A 87 10.28 2.75 13.88
CA LYS A 87 10.16 1.29 14.04
C LYS A 87 10.23 0.53 12.71
N LEU A 88 9.56 1.04 11.68
CA LEU A 88 9.61 0.44 10.34
C LEU A 88 11.02 0.53 9.74
N ARG A 89 11.70 1.67 9.92
CA ARG A 89 13.10 1.83 9.50
C ARG A 89 13.99 0.81 10.19
N ASP A 90 13.87 0.66 11.50
CA ASP A 90 14.69 -0.25 12.28
C ASP A 90 14.45 -1.71 11.88
N ALA A 91 13.19 -2.10 11.65
CA ALA A 91 12.84 -3.44 11.17
C ALA A 91 13.46 -3.75 9.80
N ILE A 92 13.35 -2.83 8.85
CA ILE A 92 13.95 -2.98 7.51
C ILE A 92 15.48 -3.03 7.59
N LEU A 93 16.10 -2.20 8.44
CA LEU A 93 17.55 -2.20 8.62
C LEU A 93 18.04 -3.50 9.27
N SER A 94 17.28 -4.05 10.22
CA SER A 94 17.58 -5.34 10.85
C SER A 94 17.57 -6.47 9.82
N ASP A 95 16.50 -6.57 9.03
CA ASP A 95 16.35 -7.58 7.98
C ASP A 95 17.43 -7.47 6.89
N HIS A 96 17.78 -6.23 6.50
CA HIS A 96 18.87 -5.99 5.56
C HIS A 96 20.23 -6.39 6.16
N LYS A 97 20.49 -6.11 7.43
CA LYS A 97 21.72 -6.54 8.11
C LYS A 97 21.81 -8.07 8.18
N GLU A 98 20.71 -8.76 8.44
CA GLU A 98 20.64 -10.22 8.43
C GLU A 98 20.93 -10.80 7.03
N THR A 99 20.35 -10.19 5.99
CA THR A 99 20.64 -10.56 4.60
C THR A 99 22.13 -10.36 4.25
N LEU A 100 22.73 -9.25 4.70
CA LEU A 100 24.17 -8.99 4.49
C LEU A 100 25.04 -10.00 5.24
N LYS A 101 24.67 -10.37 6.48
CA LYS A 101 25.35 -11.43 7.26
C LYS A 101 25.36 -12.74 6.48
N GLN A 102 24.20 -13.17 5.97
CA GLN A 102 24.09 -14.43 5.23
C GLN A 102 24.91 -14.41 3.94
N ASN A 103 24.86 -13.31 3.18
CA ASN A 103 25.63 -13.16 1.95
C ASN A 103 27.14 -13.14 2.21
N TYR A 104 27.59 -12.48 3.27
CA TYR A 104 29.00 -12.45 3.65
C TYR A 104 29.51 -13.85 4.01
N TYR A 105 28.74 -14.60 4.81
CA TYR A 105 29.06 -15.97 5.18
C TYR A 105 29.09 -16.90 3.96
N ASN A 106 28.10 -16.82 3.07
CA ASN A 106 28.08 -17.62 1.84
C ASN A 106 29.26 -17.33 0.90
N ALA A 107 29.75 -16.08 0.87
CA ALA A 107 30.86 -15.67 0.00
C ALA A 107 32.24 -15.95 0.59
N THR A 108 32.40 -15.81 1.92
CA THR A 108 33.71 -15.81 2.59
C THR A 108 33.92 -17.06 3.47
N GLY A 109 32.84 -17.69 3.93
CA GLY A 109 32.86 -18.81 4.88
C GLY A 109 33.06 -18.39 6.35
N GLU A 110 33.16 -17.09 6.63
CA GLU A 110 33.40 -16.53 7.96
C GLU A 110 32.23 -15.66 8.44
N LEU A 111 32.08 -15.52 9.76
CA LEU A 111 31.06 -14.65 10.35
C LEU A 111 31.50 -13.18 10.26
N ALA A 112 30.65 -12.33 9.68
CA ALA A 112 30.93 -10.89 9.62
C ALA A 112 30.85 -10.24 11.00
N SER A 113 31.83 -9.40 11.36
CA SER A 113 31.73 -8.52 12.54
C SER A 113 30.80 -7.33 12.27
N ASP A 114 30.19 -6.77 13.31
CA ASP A 114 29.22 -5.66 13.18
C ASP A 114 29.80 -4.43 12.47
N LYS A 115 31.12 -4.19 12.60
CA LYS A 115 31.80 -3.09 11.89
C LYS A 115 31.81 -3.30 10.37
N VAL A 116 32.01 -4.53 9.91
CA VAL A 116 32.01 -4.88 8.47
C VAL A 116 30.60 -4.75 7.90
N LEU A 117 29.58 -5.16 8.66
CA LEU A 117 28.19 -5.05 8.24
C LEU A 117 27.72 -3.60 8.14
N ASP A 118 28.17 -2.73 9.04
CA ASP A 118 27.88 -1.30 8.99
C ASP A 118 28.51 -0.64 7.75
N GLU A 119 29.75 -1.01 7.41
CA GLU A 119 30.40 -0.56 6.17
C GLU A 119 29.71 -1.10 4.90
N MET A 120 29.29 -2.37 4.91
CA MET A 120 28.50 -2.96 3.82
C MET A 120 27.14 -2.29 3.67
N LEU A 121 26.50 -1.91 4.78
CA LEU A 121 25.22 -1.20 4.79
C LEU A 121 25.37 0.20 4.18
N LYS A 122 26.42 0.96 4.56
CA LYS A 122 26.74 2.26 3.98
C LYS A 122 26.93 2.18 2.46
N TRP A 123 27.61 1.13 1.99
CA TRP A 123 27.85 0.91 0.56
C TRP A 123 26.60 0.44 -0.20
N SER A 124 25.79 -0.43 0.40
CA SER A 124 24.50 -0.90 -0.16
C SER A 124 23.53 0.27 -0.38
N GLY A 125 23.74 1.37 0.36
CA GLY A 125 22.94 2.57 0.34
C GLY A 125 21.73 2.41 1.24
N ASP A 126 21.41 3.46 1.99
CA ASP A 126 20.19 3.48 2.79
C ASP A 126 18.99 3.21 1.87
N PRO A 127 18.16 2.18 2.13
CA PRO A 127 16.97 1.89 1.33
C PRO A 127 16.03 3.10 1.24
N TRP A 128 16.13 4.01 2.22
CA TRP A 128 15.37 5.25 2.34
C TRP A 128 15.95 6.44 1.54
N ILE A 129 17.22 6.38 1.14
CA ILE A 129 17.92 7.45 0.39
C ILE A 129 18.01 7.09 -1.11
N ARG A 130 17.30 6.06 -1.57
CA ARG A 130 17.35 5.57 -2.97
C ARG A 130 16.58 6.45 -3.98
N ARG A 131 16.73 7.77 -3.89
CA ARG A 131 16.47 8.75 -4.95
C ARG A 131 17.73 9.57 -5.28
N GLY A 132 18.84 8.88 -5.52
CA GLY A 132 20.10 9.47 -5.99
C GLY A 132 20.86 8.52 -6.93
N PRO A 133 21.68 9.04 -7.87
CA PRO A 133 22.21 8.27 -8.99
C PRO A 133 23.17 7.18 -8.51
N ARG A 134 22.95 5.96 -9.05
CA ARG A 134 23.68 4.73 -8.76
C ARG A 134 25.19 4.94 -8.90
N ARG A 135 25.92 5.01 -7.77
CA ARG A 135 27.38 4.84 -7.76
C ARG A 135 27.71 3.34 -7.74
N ALA A 136 28.90 3.02 -8.25
CA ALA A 136 29.31 1.75 -8.86
C ALA A 136 29.10 0.47 -8.02
N ARG A 137 29.04 -0.68 -8.70
CA ARG A 137 28.81 -2.03 -8.13
C ARG A 137 30.07 -2.56 -7.40
N PRO A 138 29.95 -3.22 -6.22
CA PRO A 138 31.07 -3.66 -5.38
C PRO A 138 31.81 -4.95 -5.79
N HIS A 139 31.39 -5.64 -6.85
CA HIS A 139 32.04 -6.91 -7.27
C HIS A 139 33.50 -6.76 -7.74
N LEU A 140 34.03 -5.52 -7.76
CA LEU A 140 35.41 -5.22 -8.13
C LEU A 140 36.40 -5.25 -6.96
N LEU A 141 35.95 -5.38 -5.70
CA LEU A 141 36.87 -5.43 -4.55
C LEU A 141 37.34 -6.85 -4.17
N LEU A 142 36.74 -7.91 -4.69
CA LEU A 142 37.17 -9.30 -4.45
C LEU A 142 38.19 -9.85 -5.46
N ARG A 143 38.75 -9.01 -6.35
CA ARG A 143 39.66 -9.44 -7.43
C ARG A 143 41.09 -8.90 -7.39
N ARG A 144 41.62 -8.55 -6.21
CA ARG A 144 43.08 -8.32 -6.07
C ARG A 144 43.76 -9.54 -5.45
N ARG A 145 44.11 -10.52 -6.29
CA ARG A 145 45.18 -11.47 -5.95
C ARG A 145 46.53 -10.76 -6.12
N PRO A 146 47.46 -10.83 -5.16
CA PRO A 146 48.85 -10.47 -5.42
C PRO A 146 49.49 -11.58 -6.25
N HIS A 147 49.97 -11.24 -7.45
CA HIS A 147 50.84 -12.13 -8.22
C HIS A 147 52.17 -12.29 -7.47
N ARG A 148 52.49 -13.53 -7.10
CA ARG A 148 53.86 -13.97 -6.80
C ARG A 148 54.76 -13.66 -7.99
N ARG A 149 55.86 -12.95 -7.74
CA ARG A 149 57.18 -13.22 -8.33
C ARG A 149 58.20 -13.11 -7.22
#